data_AF-A0A7C3ZBY0-F1
#
_entry.id   AF-A0A7C3ZBY0-F1
#
_cell.length_a   1.000
_cell.length_b   1.000
_cell.length_c   1.000
_cell.angle_alpha   90.00
_cell.angle_beta   90.00
_cell.angle_gamma   90.00
#
_symmetry.space_group_name_H-M   'P 1'
#
loop_
_entity.id
_entity.type
_entity.pdbx_description
1 polymer ?
#
loop_
_entity_poly.entity_id
_entity_poly.type
_entity_poly.pdbx_seq_one_letter_code
_entity_poly.pdbx_strand_id
1 'polypeptide(L)'
;GGVSKEFCGGTHVSRTGEIGFFKISGESSVASGIRRIEAVTGLNYLKYLYVEEDNIANIANLLNSSRTDVYNKIIKLFYDYEFLEKANEELKSKLNNFEAERLAGSFKTAGDGGVKYLISKFKNVSGEELKDLVNALKSRSDFPSGDSAVIFISNINDEKLVYIVSAEGSADASKIIKLINSEVGGKGGGRKDFSQGGAPSVSKFGDIENIVRKIVSEVLVGV
;
A
#
# COMPACT_ATOMS: atom_id res chain seq x y z
N GLY A 1 -61.85 -2.30 -11.57
CA GLY A 1 -60.58 -1.76 -11.05
C GLY A 1 -60.85 -0.35 -10.61
N GLY A 2 -60.78 -0.09 -9.31
CA GLY A 2 -61.38 1.08 -8.67
C GLY A 2 -60.37 1.95 -7.93
N VAL A 3 -60.87 3.09 -7.47
CA VAL A 3 -60.21 3.98 -6.51
C VAL A 3 -59.68 3.14 -5.33
N SER A 4 -58.43 3.37 -4.93
CA SER A 4 -57.86 2.73 -3.73
C SER A 4 -58.74 3.03 -2.52
N LYS A 5 -59.14 1.98 -1.79
CA LYS A 5 -59.96 2.08 -0.57
C LYS A 5 -59.31 1.25 0.52
N GLU A 6 -59.01 1.90 1.63
CA GLU A 6 -58.39 1.29 2.80
C GLU A 6 -59.08 1.80 4.07
N PHE A 7 -59.00 1.02 5.16
CA PHE A 7 -59.47 1.46 6.47
C PHE A 7 -58.30 2.09 7.23
N CYS A 8 -58.14 3.41 7.10
CA CYS A 8 -57.07 4.18 7.75
C CYS A 8 -57.66 5.25 8.67
N GLY A 9 -57.18 5.32 9.92
CA GLY A 9 -57.58 6.32 10.91
C GLY A 9 -56.63 7.51 11.01
N GLY A 10 -55.73 7.69 10.03
CA GLY A 10 -54.73 8.75 10.01
C GLY A 10 -55.27 10.11 9.55
N THR A 11 -54.39 11.11 9.54
CA THR A 11 -54.69 12.40 8.90
C THR A 11 -54.49 12.28 7.38
N HIS A 12 -55.48 12.72 6.61
CA HIS A 12 -55.44 12.67 5.16
C HIS A 12 -55.60 14.05 4.54
N VAL A 13 -55.02 14.20 3.35
CA VAL A 13 -55.26 15.35 2.48
C VAL A 13 -56.64 15.27 1.83
N SER A 14 -57.20 16.41 1.42
CA SER A 14 -58.53 16.45 0.78
C SER A 14 -58.51 16.01 -0.68
N ARG A 15 -57.35 16.14 -1.35
CA ARG A 15 -57.11 15.66 -2.71
C ARG A 15 -55.65 15.27 -2.89
N THR A 16 -55.36 14.31 -3.77
CA THR A 16 -54.01 13.77 -3.98
C THR A 16 -52.97 14.82 -4.38
N GLY A 17 -53.38 15.88 -5.08
CA GLY A 17 -52.48 16.99 -5.46
C GLY A 17 -51.88 17.75 -4.28
N GLU A 18 -52.49 17.69 -3.09
CA GLU A 18 -51.95 18.32 -1.87
C GLU A 18 -50.72 17.59 -1.31
N ILE A 19 -50.51 16.31 -1.70
CA ILE A 19 -49.29 15.56 -1.36
C ILE A 19 -48.07 16.14 -2.09
N GLY A 20 -48.29 16.74 -3.27
CA GLY A 20 -47.24 17.28 -4.12
C GLY A 20 -46.40 16.17 -4.78
N PHE A 21 -45.09 16.40 -4.85
CA PHE A 21 -44.16 15.41 -5.40
C PHE A 21 -44.19 14.11 -4.61
N PHE A 22 -43.97 13.00 -5.29
CA PHE A 22 -43.74 11.69 -4.70
C PHE A 22 -42.52 11.07 -5.40
N LYS A 23 -41.48 10.78 -4.62
CA LYS A 23 -40.27 10.14 -5.12
C LYS A 23 -39.94 8.94 -4.26
N ILE A 24 -39.77 7.79 -4.89
CA ILE A 24 -39.13 6.64 -4.26
C ILE A 24 -37.63 6.96 -4.11
N SER A 25 -37.18 7.08 -2.87
CA SER A 25 -35.78 7.35 -2.51
C SER A 25 -34.98 6.06 -2.32
N GLY A 26 -35.65 4.95 -2.03
CA GLY A 26 -34.99 3.69 -1.79
C GLY A 26 -35.94 2.50 -1.94
N GLU A 27 -35.35 1.37 -2.27
CA GLU A 27 -36.04 0.09 -2.30
C GLU A 27 -35.11 -1.01 -1.78
N SER A 28 -35.61 -1.84 -0.88
CA SER A 28 -34.85 -2.95 -0.31
C SER A 28 -35.70 -4.21 -0.14
N SER A 29 -35.05 -5.38 -0.22
CA SER A 29 -35.68 -6.66 0.09
C SER A 29 -35.68 -6.87 1.60
N VAL A 30 -36.83 -7.22 2.17
CA VAL A 30 -36.95 -7.51 3.62
C VAL A 30 -37.02 -9.02 3.86
N ALA A 31 -37.71 -9.76 2.99
CA ALA A 31 -37.84 -11.22 3.01
C ALA A 31 -38.23 -11.72 1.62
N SER A 32 -38.29 -13.04 1.43
CA SER A 32 -38.78 -13.62 0.17
C SER A 32 -40.18 -13.10 -0.17
N GLY A 33 -40.32 -12.45 -1.33
CA GLY A 33 -41.57 -11.86 -1.78
C GLY A 33 -41.96 -10.53 -1.12
N ILE A 34 -41.15 -9.97 -0.22
CA ILE A 34 -41.46 -8.73 0.51
C ILE A 34 -40.42 -7.64 0.21
N ARG A 35 -40.89 -6.50 -0.31
CA ARG A 35 -40.07 -5.33 -0.62
C ARG A 35 -40.48 -4.14 0.25
N ARG A 36 -39.52 -3.40 0.76
CA ARG A 36 -39.71 -2.11 1.41
C ARG A 36 -39.45 -1.01 0.40
N ILE A 37 -40.42 -0.13 0.26
CA ILE A 37 -40.30 1.11 -0.51
C ILE A 37 -40.14 2.26 0.47
N GLU A 38 -39.11 3.06 0.27
CA GLU A 38 -38.91 4.31 0.98
C GLU A 38 -39.20 5.45 0.00
N ALA A 39 -40.04 6.39 0.42
CA ALA A 39 -40.45 7.49 -0.42
C ALA A 39 -40.53 8.80 0.36
N VAL A 40 -40.22 9.89 -0.32
CA VAL A 40 -40.34 11.26 0.18
C VAL A 40 -41.39 12.01 -0.64
N THR A 41 -42.14 12.88 0.04
CA THR A 41 -43.23 13.64 -0.57
C THR A 41 -43.17 15.13 -0.23
N GLY A 42 -43.91 15.94 -1.00
CA GLY A 42 -44.12 17.36 -0.74
C GLY A 42 -42.81 18.14 -0.60
N LEU A 43 -42.74 19.02 0.40
CA LEU A 43 -41.55 19.86 0.65
C LEU A 43 -40.30 19.06 1.05
N ASN A 44 -40.47 17.86 1.60
CA ASN A 44 -39.34 17.00 1.94
C ASN A 44 -38.62 16.51 0.69
N TYR A 45 -39.34 16.31 -0.42
CA TYR A 45 -38.71 16.01 -1.70
C TYR A 45 -37.84 17.17 -2.21
N LEU A 46 -38.28 18.43 -2.05
CA LEU A 46 -37.47 19.59 -2.45
C LEU A 46 -36.17 19.68 -1.65
N LYS A 47 -36.22 19.45 -0.33
CA LYS A 47 -35.02 19.40 0.52
C LYS A 47 -34.07 18.30 0.07
N TYR A 48 -34.61 17.11 -0.22
CA TYR A 48 -33.84 15.99 -0.77
C TYR A 48 -33.17 16.37 -2.10
N LEU A 49 -33.91 17.01 -3.01
CA LEU A 49 -33.40 17.42 -4.32
C LEU A 49 -32.26 18.44 -4.21
N TYR A 50 -32.37 19.43 -3.32
CA TYR A 50 -31.30 20.42 -3.14
C TYR A 50 -29.99 19.79 -2.63
N VAL A 51 -30.08 18.82 -1.72
CA VAL A 51 -28.89 18.09 -1.25
C VAL A 51 -28.22 17.32 -2.40
N GLU A 52 -29.01 16.63 -3.22
CA GLU A 52 -28.48 15.92 -4.39
C GLU A 52 -27.87 16.88 -5.43
N GLU A 53 -28.49 18.04 -5.64
CA GLU A 53 -27.99 19.08 -6.55
C GLU A 53 -26.65 19.66 -6.07
N ASP A 54 -26.55 20.00 -4.79
CA ASP A 54 -25.33 20.51 -4.17
C ASP A 54 -24.20 19.47 -4.24
N ASN A 55 -24.50 18.19 -3.97
CA ASN A 55 -23.53 17.11 -4.11
C ASN A 55 -22.98 17.01 -5.54
N ILE A 56 -23.85 17.00 -6.55
CA ILE A 56 -23.43 16.95 -7.95
C ILE A 56 -22.64 18.20 -8.34
N ALA A 57 -23.03 19.38 -7.85
CA ALA A 57 -22.32 20.63 -8.10
C ALA A 57 -20.91 20.62 -7.50
N ASN A 58 -20.77 20.14 -6.26
CA ASN A 58 -19.48 20.02 -5.58
C ASN A 58 -18.54 19.04 -6.30
N ILE A 59 -19.06 17.89 -6.74
CA ILE A 59 -18.28 16.92 -7.52
C ILE A 59 -17.86 17.51 -8.87
N ALA A 60 -18.76 18.19 -9.57
CA ALA A 60 -18.46 18.84 -10.84
C ALA A 60 -17.35 19.90 -10.69
N ASN A 61 -17.41 20.70 -9.62
CA ASN A 61 -16.37 21.68 -9.31
C ASN A 61 -15.01 21.02 -9.01
N LEU A 62 -15.01 19.95 -8.20
CA LEU A 62 -13.79 19.18 -7.89
C LEU A 62 -13.14 18.61 -9.15
N LEU A 63 -13.95 18.10 -10.07
CA LEU A 63 -13.49 17.53 -11.33
C LEU A 63 -13.27 18.58 -12.44
N ASN A 64 -13.53 19.86 -12.16
CA ASN A 64 -13.55 20.95 -13.15
C ASN A 64 -14.37 20.57 -14.40
N SER A 65 -15.59 20.05 -14.21
CA SER A 65 -16.49 19.54 -15.26
C SER A 65 -17.84 20.23 -15.23
N SER A 66 -18.65 20.02 -16.28
CA SER A 66 -20.07 20.31 -16.18
C SER A 66 -20.78 19.21 -15.38
N ARG A 67 -21.95 19.53 -14.81
CA ARG A 67 -22.79 18.56 -14.07
C ARG A 67 -23.19 17.36 -14.94
N THR A 68 -23.43 17.58 -16.23
CA THR A 68 -23.84 16.53 -17.18
C THR A 68 -22.71 15.59 -17.57
N ASP A 69 -21.45 16.00 -17.38
CA ASP A 69 -20.26 15.24 -17.78
C ASP A 69 -19.50 14.62 -16.59
N VAL A 70 -20.00 14.83 -15.36
CA VAL A 70 -19.40 14.26 -14.13
C VAL A 70 -19.17 12.76 -14.26
N TYR A 71 -20.16 12.02 -14.75
CA TYR A 71 -20.07 10.57 -14.89
C TYR A 71 -18.92 10.13 -15.82
N ASN A 72 -18.80 10.75 -17.01
CA ASN A 72 -17.75 10.41 -17.95
C ASN A 72 -16.36 10.79 -17.42
N LYS A 73 -16.25 11.92 -16.71
CA LYS A 73 -14.99 12.31 -16.05
C LYS A 73 -14.58 11.31 -14.97
N ILE A 74 -15.52 10.82 -14.16
CA ILE A 74 -15.24 9.80 -13.15
C ILE A 74 -14.77 8.50 -13.82
N ILE A 75 -15.45 8.04 -14.88
CA ILE A 75 -15.03 6.85 -15.63
C ILE A 75 -13.61 7.02 -16.16
N LYS A 76 -13.33 8.16 -16.79
CA LYS A 76 -12.00 8.44 -17.32
C LYS A 76 -10.94 8.43 -16.21
N LEU A 77 -11.22 9.10 -15.09
CA LEU A 77 -10.31 9.14 -13.94
C LEU A 77 -10.04 7.75 -13.37
N PHE A 78 -11.06 6.88 -13.32
CA PHE A 78 -10.90 5.50 -12.88
C PHE A 78 -9.96 4.71 -13.80
N TYR A 79 -10.17 4.78 -15.12
CA TYR A 79 -9.29 4.07 -16.07
C TYR A 79 -7.89 4.65 -16.13
N ASP A 80 -7.75 5.98 -16.04
CA ASP A 80 -6.44 6.64 -15.95
C ASP A 80 -5.71 6.19 -14.68
N TYR A 81 -6.41 6.04 -13.54
CA TYR A 81 -5.86 5.50 -12.30
C TYR A 81 -5.37 4.06 -12.48
N GLU A 82 -6.21 3.15 -12.99
CA GLU A 82 -5.81 1.75 -13.21
C GLU A 82 -4.62 1.62 -14.18
N PHE A 83 -4.58 2.47 -15.21
CA PHE A 83 -3.46 2.52 -16.15
C PHE A 83 -2.18 3.00 -15.48
N LEU A 84 -2.24 4.10 -14.73
CA LEU A 84 -1.09 4.67 -14.03
C LEU A 84 -0.57 3.73 -12.93
N GLU A 85 -1.45 3.03 -12.23
CA GLU A 85 -1.10 2.04 -11.22
C GLU A 85 -0.29 0.90 -11.84
N LYS A 86 -0.77 0.31 -12.93
CA LYS A 86 -0.03 -0.73 -13.67
C LYS A 86 1.30 -0.22 -14.23
N ALA A 87 1.31 0.97 -14.84
CA ALA A 87 2.54 1.57 -15.35
C ALA A 87 3.57 1.80 -14.24
N ASN A 88 3.12 2.19 -13.05
CA ASN A 88 3.99 2.37 -11.89
C ASN A 88 4.56 1.03 -11.39
N GLU A 89 3.77 -0.03 -11.34
CA GLU A 89 4.25 -1.38 -11.02
C GLU A 89 5.30 -1.88 -12.03
N GLU A 90 5.05 -1.69 -13.33
CA GLU A 90 6.01 -2.04 -14.38
C GLU A 90 7.32 -1.25 -14.26
N LEU A 91 7.25 0.05 -13.99
CA LEU A 91 8.43 0.91 -13.81
C LEU A 91 9.21 0.50 -12.57
N LYS A 92 8.53 0.19 -11.45
CA LYS A 92 9.17 -0.33 -10.23
C LYS A 92 9.88 -1.66 -10.50
N SER A 93 9.24 -2.57 -11.22
CA SER A 93 9.84 -3.85 -11.60
C SER A 93 11.10 -3.66 -12.47
N LYS A 94 11.03 -2.78 -13.49
CA LYS A 94 12.20 -2.44 -14.33
C LYS A 94 13.33 -1.82 -13.53
N LEU A 95 13.02 -0.90 -12.61
CA LEU A 95 14.01 -0.27 -11.73
C LEU A 95 14.68 -1.30 -10.81
N ASN A 96 13.89 -2.19 -10.20
CA ASN A 96 14.42 -3.25 -9.35
C ASN A 96 15.33 -4.20 -10.14
N ASN A 97 14.97 -4.56 -11.38
CA ASN A 97 15.83 -5.40 -12.23
C ASN A 97 17.16 -4.71 -12.58
N PHE A 98 17.11 -3.41 -12.89
CA PHE A 98 18.31 -2.62 -13.18
C PHE A 98 19.22 -2.49 -11.95
N GLU A 99 18.66 -2.19 -10.78
CA GLU A 99 19.42 -2.13 -9.54
C GLU A 99 19.97 -3.50 -9.13
N ALA A 100 19.21 -4.57 -9.31
CA ALA A 100 19.66 -5.93 -9.08
C ALA A 100 20.87 -6.29 -9.96
N GLU A 101 20.87 -5.88 -11.23
CA GLU A 101 22.00 -6.05 -12.15
C GLU A 101 23.26 -5.34 -11.64
N ARG A 102 23.12 -4.08 -11.25
CA ARG A 102 24.22 -3.29 -10.68
C ARG A 102 24.79 -3.92 -9.41
N LEU A 103 23.93 -4.50 -8.59
CA LEU A 103 24.29 -5.08 -7.29
C LEU A 103 24.88 -6.50 -7.39
N ALA A 104 24.49 -7.29 -8.40
CA ALA A 104 24.99 -8.65 -8.59
C ALA A 104 26.53 -8.70 -8.72
N GLY A 105 27.14 -7.69 -9.35
CA GLY A 105 28.60 -7.57 -9.45
C GLY A 105 29.30 -7.11 -8.17
N SER A 106 28.57 -6.77 -7.11
CA SER A 106 29.10 -6.12 -5.90
C SER A 106 29.24 -7.05 -4.69
N PHE A 107 28.98 -8.35 -4.85
CA PHE A 107 29.18 -9.33 -3.78
C PHE A 107 30.66 -9.45 -3.40
N LYS A 108 30.92 -9.54 -2.10
CA LYS A 108 32.24 -9.79 -1.51
C LYS A 108 32.23 -11.16 -0.82
N THR A 109 33.40 -11.76 -0.64
CA THR A 109 33.54 -13.03 0.10
C THR A 109 34.05 -12.75 1.51
N ALA A 110 33.45 -13.37 2.52
CA ALA A 110 33.95 -13.33 3.89
C ALA A 110 35.02 -14.43 4.09
N GLY A 111 36.26 -14.07 4.43
CA GLY A 111 37.37 -15.00 4.62
C GLY A 111 37.85 -15.72 3.35
N ASP A 112 38.76 -16.69 3.51
CA ASP A 112 39.39 -17.45 2.42
C ASP A 112 38.49 -18.59 1.91
N GLY A 113 37.30 -18.24 1.40
CA GLY A 113 36.32 -19.17 0.81
C GLY A 113 34.97 -19.25 1.52
N GLY A 114 34.65 -18.30 2.41
CA GLY A 114 33.42 -18.31 3.20
C GLY A 114 32.20 -17.66 2.52
N VAL A 115 31.20 -17.30 3.33
CA VAL A 115 29.89 -16.79 2.88
C VAL A 115 30.03 -15.53 2.03
N LYS A 116 29.32 -15.50 0.89
CA LYS A 116 29.26 -14.30 0.02
C LYS A 116 28.30 -13.28 0.60
N TYR A 117 28.68 -12.01 0.66
CA TYR A 117 27.83 -10.97 1.22
C TYR A 117 27.78 -9.71 0.36
N LEU A 118 26.65 -9.01 0.46
CA LEU A 118 26.41 -7.72 -0.18
C LEU A 118 25.84 -6.74 0.85
N ILE A 119 26.43 -5.56 0.95
CA ILE A 119 25.92 -4.47 1.78
C ILE A 119 25.68 -3.28 0.87
N SER A 120 24.46 -2.71 0.89
CA SER A 120 24.12 -1.52 0.12
C SER A 120 23.27 -0.54 0.93
N LYS A 121 23.46 0.75 0.66
CA LYS A 121 22.72 1.86 1.27
C LYS A 121 21.79 2.51 0.25
N PHE A 122 20.60 2.88 0.72
CA PHE A 122 19.56 3.53 -0.05
C PHE A 122 19.04 4.75 0.70
N LYS A 123 18.33 5.62 -0.02
CA LYS A 123 17.61 6.75 0.55
C LYS A 123 16.16 6.69 0.09
N ASN A 124 15.23 6.90 1.00
CA ASN A 124 13.79 6.94 0.75
C ASN A 124 13.23 5.68 0.07
N VAL A 125 13.82 4.51 0.33
CA VAL A 125 13.32 3.21 -0.13
C VAL A 125 12.73 2.44 1.05
N SER A 126 11.45 2.09 0.98
CA SER A 126 10.74 1.40 2.06
C SER A 126 11.25 -0.04 2.27
N GLY A 127 10.91 -0.64 3.42
CA GLY A 127 11.31 -2.02 3.72
C GLY A 127 10.72 -3.05 2.76
N GLU A 128 9.52 -2.79 2.23
CA GLU A 128 8.87 -3.63 1.22
C GLU A 128 9.60 -3.52 -0.12
N GLU A 129 9.92 -2.31 -0.57
CA GLU A 129 10.69 -2.10 -1.81
C GLU A 129 12.10 -2.70 -1.72
N LEU A 130 12.77 -2.61 -0.56
CA LEU A 130 14.05 -3.30 -0.36
C LEU A 130 13.90 -4.82 -0.47
N LYS A 131 12.80 -5.39 0.05
CA LYS A 131 12.53 -6.83 -0.02
C LYS A 131 12.29 -7.26 -1.46
N ASP A 132 11.55 -6.46 -2.23
CA ASP A 132 11.33 -6.71 -3.65
C ASP A 132 12.65 -6.66 -4.44
N LEU A 133 13.54 -5.71 -4.12
CA LEU A 133 14.87 -5.65 -4.70
C LEU A 133 15.73 -6.88 -4.35
N VAL A 134 15.65 -7.39 -3.12
CA VAL A 134 16.31 -8.64 -2.74
C VAL A 134 15.77 -9.82 -3.54
N ASN A 135 14.44 -9.91 -3.71
CA ASN A 135 13.82 -10.98 -4.49
C ASN A 135 14.24 -10.90 -5.97
N ALA A 136 14.25 -9.70 -6.55
CA ALA A 136 14.75 -9.47 -7.90
C ALA A 136 16.22 -9.90 -8.03
N LEU A 137 17.07 -9.52 -7.07
CA LEU A 137 18.47 -9.92 -7.01
C LEU A 137 18.64 -11.45 -6.94
N LYS A 138 17.85 -12.14 -6.11
CA LYS A 138 17.87 -13.61 -5.99
C LYS A 138 17.39 -14.34 -7.23
N SER A 139 16.48 -13.73 -7.99
CA SER A 139 15.93 -14.34 -9.21
C SER A 139 16.92 -14.35 -10.38
N ARG A 140 18.03 -13.61 -10.27
CA ARG A 140 19.06 -13.56 -11.31
C ARG A 140 19.91 -14.82 -11.32
N SER A 141 20.35 -15.20 -12.51
CA SER A 141 21.24 -16.37 -12.72
C SER A 141 22.66 -16.17 -12.20
N ASP A 142 23.11 -14.93 -12.04
CA ASP A 142 24.41 -14.56 -11.48
C ASP A 142 24.38 -14.36 -9.95
N PHE A 143 23.22 -14.58 -9.31
CA PHE A 143 23.13 -14.60 -7.86
C PHE A 143 24.03 -15.73 -7.30
N PRO A 144 24.77 -15.48 -6.21
CA PRO A 144 25.60 -16.49 -5.58
C PRO A 144 24.88 -17.82 -5.30
N SER A 145 25.33 -18.90 -5.94
CA SER A 145 24.96 -20.26 -5.54
C SER A 145 25.64 -20.61 -4.21
N GLY A 146 24.85 -20.92 -3.18
CA GLY A 146 25.33 -21.37 -1.87
C GLY A 146 25.14 -20.34 -0.75
N ASP A 147 26.02 -20.38 0.24
CA ASP A 147 25.93 -19.53 1.43
C ASP A 147 26.09 -18.06 1.06
N SER A 148 25.05 -17.25 1.33
CA SER A 148 25.09 -15.82 1.07
C SER A 148 24.31 -14.97 2.07
N ALA A 149 24.64 -13.69 2.17
CA ALA A 149 23.93 -12.70 2.98
C ALA A 149 23.82 -11.35 2.27
N VAL A 150 22.60 -10.86 2.08
CA VAL A 150 22.31 -9.54 1.52
C VAL A 150 21.77 -8.64 2.63
N ILE A 151 22.43 -7.50 2.85
CA ILE A 151 22.07 -6.51 3.87
C ILE A 151 21.81 -5.18 3.19
N PHE A 152 20.57 -4.73 3.20
CA PHE A 152 20.21 -3.42 2.67
C PHE A 152 19.74 -2.51 3.79
N ILE A 153 20.19 -1.25 3.75
CA ILE A 153 19.85 -0.22 4.71
C ILE A 153 19.34 0.99 3.95
N SER A 154 18.22 1.55 4.38
CA SER A 154 17.60 2.74 3.80
C SER A 154 17.33 3.77 4.88
N ASN A 155 17.62 5.03 4.57
CA ASN A 155 17.22 6.16 5.40
C ASN A 155 15.97 6.81 4.80
N ILE A 156 14.86 6.79 5.53
CA ILE A 156 13.57 7.35 5.14
C ILE A 156 13.45 8.76 5.71
N ASN A 157 13.39 9.75 4.82
CA ASN A 157 13.21 11.17 5.12
C ASN A 157 14.20 11.73 6.15
N ASP A 158 15.38 11.13 6.27
CA ASP A 158 16.39 11.45 7.30
C ASP A 158 15.89 11.30 8.76
N GLU A 159 14.73 10.67 8.97
CA GLU A 159 14.08 10.50 10.27
C GLU A 159 14.16 9.07 10.80
N LYS A 160 14.21 8.08 9.89
CA LYS A 160 14.14 6.67 10.26
C LYS A 160 15.02 5.80 9.38
N LEU A 161 15.75 4.89 10.02
CA LEU A 161 16.42 3.79 9.35
C LEU A 161 15.49 2.59 9.22
N VAL A 162 15.48 2.00 8.03
CA VAL A 162 14.87 0.71 7.73
C VAL A 162 15.95 -0.17 7.15
N TYR A 163 16.07 -1.40 7.63
CA TYR A 163 17.08 -2.32 7.12
C TYR A 163 16.54 -3.74 7.08
N ILE A 164 16.98 -4.48 6.07
CA ILE A 164 16.62 -5.87 5.86
C ILE A 164 17.89 -6.70 5.70
N VAL A 165 17.80 -7.95 6.14
CA VAL A 165 18.82 -8.97 5.95
C VAL A 165 18.14 -10.17 5.33
N SER A 166 18.68 -10.65 4.21
CA SER A 166 18.33 -11.93 3.62
C SER A 166 19.56 -12.82 3.64
N ALA A 167 19.38 -14.09 4.01
CA ALA A 167 20.46 -15.05 4.10
C ALA A 167 20.10 -16.38 3.42
N GLU A 168 21.10 -17.04 2.86
CA GLU A 168 21.00 -18.36 2.25
C GLU A 168 21.98 -19.33 2.92
N GLY A 169 21.61 -20.61 2.96
CA GLY A 169 22.47 -21.70 3.46
C GLY A 169 22.79 -21.61 4.95
N SER A 170 24.08 -21.53 5.31
CA SER A 170 24.54 -21.51 6.70
C SER A 170 24.34 -20.17 7.42
N ALA A 171 24.23 -19.07 6.68
CA ALA A 171 24.04 -17.73 7.23
C ALA A 171 22.67 -17.56 7.93
N ASP A 172 22.62 -16.70 8.96
CA ASP A 172 21.42 -16.48 9.76
C ASP A 172 21.07 -14.99 9.84
N ALA A 173 20.04 -14.60 9.07
CA ALA A 173 19.55 -13.22 9.02
C ALA A 173 19.05 -12.72 10.38
N SER A 174 18.48 -13.61 11.21
CA SER A 174 17.94 -13.28 12.53
C SER A 174 19.05 -12.97 13.54
N LYS A 175 20.22 -13.59 13.41
CA LYS A 175 21.40 -13.23 14.23
C LYS A 175 21.97 -11.88 13.82
N ILE A 176 22.17 -11.67 12.51
CA ILE A 176 22.72 -10.42 11.98
C ILE A 176 21.84 -9.23 12.36
N ILE A 177 20.52 -9.33 12.20
CA ILE A 177 19.60 -8.22 12.52
C ILE A 177 19.64 -7.84 14.01
N LYS A 178 19.80 -8.83 14.91
CA LYS A 178 19.87 -8.59 16.36
C LYS A 178 21.12 -7.81 16.74
N LEU A 179 22.26 -8.11 16.13
CA LEU A 179 23.49 -7.35 16.34
C LEU A 179 23.38 -5.94 15.77
N ILE A 180 22.80 -5.78 14.58
CA ILE A 180 22.54 -4.45 14.01
C ILE A 180 21.66 -3.64 14.95
N ASN A 181 20.55 -4.21 15.45
CA ASN A 181 19.65 -3.54 16.40
C ASN A 181 20.40 -3.02 17.64
N SER A 182 21.28 -3.81 18.23
CA SER A 182 22.07 -3.41 19.41
C SER A 182 22.98 -2.20 19.12
N GLU A 183 23.59 -2.15 17.94
CA GLU A 183 24.51 -1.06 17.57
C GLU A 183 23.81 0.25 17.21
N VAL A 184 22.67 0.16 16.53
CA VAL A 184 21.93 1.35 16.05
C VAL A 184 20.80 1.78 16.98
N GLY A 185 20.57 1.08 18.08
CA GLY A 185 19.42 1.33 18.97
C GLY A 185 18.09 0.98 18.31
N GLY A 186 18.09 0.02 17.40
CA GLY A 186 16.95 -0.40 16.61
C GLY A 186 16.15 -1.53 17.22
N LYS A 187 15.03 -1.86 16.57
CA LYS A 187 14.17 -2.99 16.90
C LYS A 187 13.78 -3.72 15.63
N GLY A 188 13.58 -5.02 15.73
CA GLY A 188 13.23 -5.86 14.59
C GLY A 188 13.49 -7.32 14.87
N GLY A 189 13.27 -8.14 13.84
CA GLY A 189 13.45 -9.57 13.90
C GLY A 189 13.00 -10.25 12.61
N GLY A 190 12.98 -11.57 12.66
CA GLY A 190 12.55 -12.40 11.54
C GLY A 190 13.11 -13.80 11.67
N ARG A 191 13.04 -14.51 10.55
CA ARG A 191 13.48 -15.89 10.40
C ARG A 191 14.94 -15.95 9.97
N LYS A 192 15.48 -17.16 9.91
CA LYS A 192 16.86 -17.43 9.48
C LYS A 192 17.12 -16.93 8.05
N ASP A 193 16.15 -17.11 7.14
CA ASP A 193 16.23 -16.73 5.73
C ASP A 193 16.03 -15.23 5.49
N PHE A 194 15.20 -14.58 6.31
CA PHE A 194 14.86 -13.18 6.13
C PHE A 194 14.51 -12.51 7.46
N SER A 195 15.08 -11.34 7.70
CA SER A 195 14.81 -10.50 8.87
C SER A 195 14.78 -9.03 8.51
N GLN A 196 14.00 -8.27 9.26
CA GLN A 196 13.84 -6.83 9.06
C GLN A 196 13.90 -6.09 10.39
N GLY A 197 14.38 -4.85 10.34
CA GLY A 197 14.42 -3.97 11.49
C GLY A 197 14.35 -2.50 11.11
N GLY A 198 14.26 -1.68 12.12
CA GLY A 198 14.30 -0.24 11.98
C GLY A 198 14.78 0.43 13.25
N ALA A 199 15.32 1.62 13.09
CA ALA A 199 15.81 2.46 14.17
C ALA A 199 15.45 3.92 13.88
N PRO A 200 15.35 4.78 14.90
CA PRO A 200 15.40 6.22 14.67
C PRO A 200 16.65 6.59 13.85
N SER A 201 16.57 7.64 13.02
CA SER A 201 17.73 8.19 12.33
C SER A 201 18.65 8.86 13.35
N VAL A 202 19.56 8.06 13.90
CA VAL A 202 20.70 8.54 14.66
C VAL A 202 21.80 8.90 13.65
N SER A 203 22.67 9.86 13.98
CA SER A 203 23.82 10.35 13.17
C SER A 203 24.81 9.26 12.68
N LYS A 204 24.51 7.98 12.93
CA LYS A 204 25.23 6.77 12.55
C LYS A 204 24.98 6.30 11.10
N PHE A 205 24.10 6.92 10.30
CA PHE A 205 23.87 6.48 8.91
C PHE A 205 25.14 6.56 8.02
N GLY A 206 26.03 7.51 8.29
CA GLY A 206 27.33 7.57 7.61
C GLY A 206 28.18 6.33 7.88
N ASP A 207 28.23 5.89 9.14
CA ASP A 207 29.07 4.81 9.63
C ASP A 207 28.39 3.42 9.61
N ILE A 208 27.09 3.35 9.31
CA ILE A 208 26.32 2.10 9.40
C ILE A 208 26.88 0.99 8.53
N GLU A 209 27.49 1.34 7.40
CA GLU A 209 28.15 0.37 6.54
C GLU A 209 29.37 -0.27 7.22
N ASN A 210 30.17 0.53 7.96
CA ASN A 210 31.32 0.03 8.71
C ASN A 210 30.88 -0.85 9.87
N ILE A 211 29.81 -0.43 10.58
CA ILE A 211 29.20 -1.21 11.67
C ILE A 211 28.73 -2.57 11.14
N VAL A 212 27.98 -2.57 10.04
CA VAL A 212 27.46 -3.80 9.43
C VAL A 212 28.59 -4.67 8.89
N ARG A 213 29.63 -4.10 8.28
CA ARG A 213 30.82 -4.86 7.84
C ARG A 213 31.48 -5.61 9.00
N LYS A 214 31.63 -4.95 10.16
CA LYS A 214 32.20 -5.57 11.37
C LYS A 214 31.34 -6.73 11.88
N ILE A 215 30.02 -6.52 11.95
CA ILE A 215 29.05 -7.57 12.35
C ILE A 215 29.11 -8.76 11.40
N VAL A 216 29.15 -8.50 10.09
CA VAL A 216 29.23 -9.53 9.06
C VAL A 216 30.52 -10.34 9.20
N SER A 217 31.67 -9.70 9.49
CA SER A 217 32.90 -10.46 9.75
C SER A 217 32.81 -11.33 11.00
N GLU A 218 32.23 -10.84 12.10
CA GLU A 218 32.06 -11.59 13.34
C GLU A 218 31.16 -12.82 13.12
N VAL A 219 29.99 -12.61 12.50
CA VAL A 219 28.98 -13.66 12.34
C VAL A 219 29.34 -14.68 11.25
N LEU A 220 29.93 -14.24 10.13
CA LEU A 220 30.16 -15.11 8.96
C LEU A 220 31.56 -15.72 8.93
N VAL A 221 32.55 -15.15 9.62
CA VAL A 221 33.92 -15.70 9.69
C VAL A 221 34.14 -16.50 10.99
N GLY A 222 33.30 -16.33 12.00
CA GLY A 222 33.39 -17.08 13.25
C GLY A 222 34.58 -16.69 14.11
N VAL A 223 34.88 -15.38 14.17
CA VAL A 223 35.82 -14.80 15.15
C VAL A 223 35.05 -14.29 16.35
#